data_AF-A0A926YRW3-F1
#
_entry.id   AF-A0A926YRW3-F1
#
_cell.length_a   1.000
_cell.length_b   1.000
_cell.length_c   1.000
_cell.angle_alpha   90.00
_cell.angle_beta   90.00
_cell.angle_gamma   90.00
#
_symmetry.space_group_name_H-M   'P 1'
#
loop_
_entity.id
_entity.type
_entity.pdbx_description
1 polymer ?
#
loop_
_entity_poly.entity_id
_entity_poly.type
_entity_poly.pdbx_seq_one_letter_code
_entity_poly.pdbx_strand_id
1 'polypeptide(L)'
;METLTSVEIIEYRAELAGDEDALRALDMIEDCEGNLEDAAIALALRVGQEPDESERWLEGLAKRWRTVICREEFRQAIAGDSIEPALQILRTETSMPRGLALPVALFVLKTGIEDFCKPLEEKLS
;
A
#
# COMPACT_ATOMS: atom_id res chain seq x y z
N MET A 1 5.59 -9.18 -9.03
CA MET A 1 6.28 -7.93 -8.62
C MET A 1 5.46 -6.80 -9.19
N GLU A 2 4.86 -6.00 -8.32
CA GLU A 2 3.93 -4.93 -8.67
C GLU A 2 4.71 -3.64 -8.90
N THR A 3 4.64 -3.06 -10.10
CA THR A 3 5.40 -1.87 -10.49
C THR A 3 4.44 -0.75 -10.93
N LEU A 4 4.72 0.49 -10.53
CA LEU A 4 4.08 1.69 -11.08
C LEU A 4 4.86 2.21 -12.29
N THR A 5 4.11 2.62 -13.31
CA THR A 5 4.64 3.41 -14.41
C THR A 5 4.85 4.86 -13.97
N SER A 6 5.72 5.58 -14.70
CA SER A 6 5.92 7.02 -14.45
C SER A 6 4.63 7.83 -14.61
N VAL A 7 3.70 7.39 -15.48
CA VAL A 7 2.40 8.04 -15.66
C VAL A 7 1.54 7.89 -14.41
N GLU A 8 1.42 6.65 -13.89
CA GLU A 8 0.71 6.40 -12.63
C GLU A 8 1.31 7.22 -11.47
N ILE A 9 2.64 7.30 -11.38
CA ILE A 9 3.32 8.10 -10.34
C ILE A 9 2.95 9.58 -10.46
N ILE A 10 2.92 10.15 -11.67
CA ILE A 10 2.54 11.55 -11.89
C ILE A 10 1.08 11.80 -11.49
N GLU A 11 0.18 10.88 -11.83
CA GLU A 11 -1.24 10.95 -11.47
C GLU A 11 -1.41 10.91 -9.95
N TYR A 12 -0.78 9.96 -9.26
CA TYR A 12 -0.82 9.89 -7.79
C TYR A 12 -0.14 11.10 -7.12
N ARG A 13 0.91 11.67 -7.69
CA ARG A 13 1.52 12.92 -7.18
C ARG A 13 0.55 14.09 -7.27
N ALA A 14 -0.22 14.18 -8.35
CA ALA A 14 -1.21 15.24 -8.53
C ALA A 14 -2.39 15.07 -7.56
N GLU A 15 -2.86 13.84 -7.39
CA GLU A 15 -3.90 13.49 -6.43
C GLU A 15 -3.46 13.80 -4.99
N LEU A 16 -2.30 13.28 -4.57
CA LEU A 16 -1.81 13.31 -3.19
C LEU A 16 -0.94 14.53 -2.87
N ALA A 17 -1.10 15.63 -3.62
CA ALA A 17 -0.26 16.82 -3.50
C ALA A 17 -0.26 17.47 -2.10
N GLY A 18 -1.30 17.23 -1.30
CA GLY A 18 -1.42 17.70 0.08
C GLY A 18 -0.83 16.76 1.15
N ASP A 19 -0.31 15.60 0.78
CA ASP A 19 0.11 14.54 1.69
C ASP A 19 1.62 14.29 1.58
N GLU A 20 2.41 14.95 2.42
CA GLU A 20 3.87 14.83 2.38
C GLU A 20 4.38 13.40 2.60
N ASP A 21 3.69 12.60 3.43
CA ASP A 21 4.06 11.21 3.67
C ASP A 21 3.85 10.36 2.40
N ALA A 22 2.77 10.63 1.67
CA ALA A 22 2.50 9.99 0.38
C ALA A 22 3.48 10.44 -0.70
N LEU A 23 3.79 11.74 -0.79
CA LEU A 23 4.77 12.25 -1.76
C LEU A 23 6.16 11.65 -1.52
N ARG A 24 6.61 11.54 -0.28
CA ARG A 24 7.88 10.88 0.05
C ARG A 24 7.88 9.38 -0.29
N ALA A 25 6.73 8.73 -0.17
CA ALA A 25 6.60 7.34 -0.61
C ALA A 25 6.63 7.22 -2.14
N LEU A 26 6.00 8.15 -2.88
CA LEU A 26 6.07 8.21 -4.35
C LEU A 26 7.48 8.51 -4.85
N ASP A 27 8.21 9.40 -4.19
CA ASP A 27 9.63 9.66 -4.50
C ASP A 27 10.45 8.37 -4.37
N MET A 28 10.25 7.61 -3.28
CA MET A 28 10.93 6.32 -3.11
C MET A 28 10.51 5.31 -4.19
N ILE A 29 9.22 5.24 -4.51
CA ILE A 29 8.73 4.33 -5.55
C ILE A 29 9.39 4.65 -6.90
N GLU A 30 9.51 5.94 -7.24
CA GLU A 30 10.20 6.37 -8.45
C GLU A 30 11.71 6.04 -8.42
N ASP A 31 12.38 6.28 -7.30
CA ASP A 31 13.80 5.91 -7.09
C ASP A 31 14.05 4.40 -7.21
N CYS A 32 13.04 3.58 -6.87
CA CYS A 32 13.03 2.13 -7.01
C CYS A 32 12.47 1.66 -8.36
N GLU A 33 12.53 2.49 -9.41
CA GLU A 33 12.08 2.17 -10.76
C GLU A 33 10.60 1.73 -10.83
N GLY A 34 9.78 2.28 -9.93
CA GLY A 34 8.37 1.96 -9.78
C GLY A 34 8.09 0.71 -8.94
N ASN A 35 9.09 -0.03 -8.48
CA ASN A 35 8.89 -1.29 -7.74
C ASN A 35 8.34 -1.05 -6.34
N LEU A 36 7.10 -1.49 -6.10
CA LEU A 36 6.43 -1.30 -4.81
C LEU A 36 7.10 -2.08 -3.66
N GLU A 37 7.62 -3.28 -3.95
CA GLU A 37 8.26 -4.13 -2.94
C GLU A 37 9.56 -3.47 -2.44
N ASP A 38 10.45 -3.11 -3.38
CA ASP A 38 11.73 -2.49 -3.07
C ASP A 38 11.54 -1.15 -2.35
N ALA A 39 10.59 -0.34 -2.81
CA ALA A 39 10.27 0.93 -2.18
C ALA A 39 9.74 0.74 -0.75
N ALA A 40 8.87 -0.26 -0.52
CA ALA A 40 8.37 -0.57 0.80
C ALA A 40 9.48 -1.03 1.73
N ILE A 41 10.39 -1.90 1.28
CA ILE A 41 11.56 -2.35 2.05
C ILE A 41 12.45 -1.14 2.40
N ALA A 42 12.75 -0.27 1.44
CA ALA A 42 13.57 0.92 1.66
C ALA A 42 12.92 1.90 2.64
N LEU A 43 11.60 2.11 2.56
CA LEU A 43 10.84 2.94 3.52
C LEU A 43 10.84 2.33 4.92
N ALA A 44 10.70 1.00 5.03
CA ALA A 44 10.72 0.28 6.30
C ALA A 44 12.07 0.42 7.00
N LEU A 45 13.18 0.26 6.27
CA LEU A 45 14.54 0.44 6.78
C LEU A 45 14.75 1.88 7.30
N ARG A 46 14.24 2.89 6.59
CA ARG A 46 14.35 4.31 7.01
C ARG A 46 13.66 4.61 8.34
N VAL A 47 12.66 3.82 8.73
CA VAL A 47 11.95 3.96 10.02
C VAL A 47 12.40 2.94 11.06
N GLY A 48 13.53 2.26 10.82
CA GLY A 48 14.12 1.32 11.77
C GLY A 48 13.41 -0.03 11.88
N GLN A 49 12.57 -0.38 10.90
CA GLN A 49 12.09 -1.76 10.78
C GLN A 49 13.14 -2.64 10.11
N GLU A 50 13.11 -3.92 10.44
CA GLU A 50 13.97 -4.96 9.86
C GLU A 50 13.10 -5.88 9.01
N PRO A 51 12.77 -5.50 7.75
CA PRO A 51 12.13 -6.41 6.83
C PRO A 51 13.01 -7.63 6.59
N ASP A 52 12.42 -8.82 6.53
CA ASP A 52 13.13 -9.93 5.89
C ASP A 52 13.28 -9.56 4.41
N GLU A 53 14.48 -9.67 3.83
CA GLU A 53 14.74 -9.35 2.41
C GLU A 53 14.11 -10.41 1.47
N SER A 54 12.98 -11.01 1.87
CA SER A 54 12.23 -11.96 1.06
C SER A 54 11.44 -11.24 -0.02
N GLU A 55 11.29 -11.86 -1.19
CA GLU A 55 10.56 -11.28 -2.36
C GLU A 55 9.03 -11.10 -2.14
N ARG A 56 8.56 -11.06 -0.89
CA ARG A 56 7.12 -11.02 -0.53
C ARG A 56 6.87 -10.26 0.78
N TRP A 57 7.79 -9.40 1.19
CA TRP A 57 7.67 -8.66 2.44
C TRP A 57 6.48 -7.70 2.42
N LEU A 58 6.25 -6.96 1.33
CA LEU A 58 5.09 -6.06 1.18
C LEU A 58 3.78 -6.84 1.23
N GLU A 59 3.70 -7.97 0.53
CA GLU A 59 2.53 -8.85 0.60
C GLU A 59 2.32 -9.32 2.06
N GLY A 60 3.38 -9.72 2.76
CA GLY A 60 3.33 -10.08 4.17
C GLY A 60 2.83 -8.92 5.05
N LEU A 61 3.31 -7.71 4.80
CA LEU A 61 2.86 -6.49 5.49
C LEU A 61 1.39 -6.22 5.26
N ALA A 62 0.91 -6.27 4.02
CA ALA A 62 -0.51 -6.12 3.70
C ALA A 62 -1.34 -7.20 4.41
N LYS A 63 -0.88 -8.46 4.40
CA LYS A 63 -1.57 -9.58 5.06
C LYS A 63 -1.72 -9.40 6.56
N ARG A 64 -0.77 -8.75 7.25
CA ARG A 64 -0.87 -8.44 8.69
C ARG A 64 -2.09 -7.57 9.01
N TRP A 65 -2.55 -6.76 8.06
CA TRP A 65 -3.67 -5.84 8.21
C TRP A 65 -4.92 -6.26 7.43
N ARG A 66 -5.01 -7.53 7.02
CA ARG A 66 -6.17 -8.08 6.29
C ARG A 66 -7.50 -7.85 6.97
N THR A 67 -7.56 -7.89 8.29
CA THR A 67 -8.80 -7.65 9.06
C THR A 67 -9.28 -6.20 8.99
N VAL A 68 -8.43 -5.26 8.57
CA VAL A 68 -8.78 -3.86 8.26
C VAL A 68 -9.04 -3.72 6.77
N ILE A 69 -8.10 -4.19 5.92
CA ILE A 69 -8.17 -4.07 4.46
C ILE A 69 -9.41 -4.78 3.88
N CYS A 70 -9.82 -5.91 4.42
CA CYS A 70 -10.94 -6.68 3.87
C CYS A 70 -12.32 -6.25 4.40
N ARG A 71 -12.40 -5.19 5.21
CA ARG A 71 -13.67 -4.62 5.64
C ARG A 71 -14.33 -3.83 4.51
N GLU A 72 -15.65 -3.71 4.59
CA GLU A 72 -16.45 -3.01 3.59
C GLU A 72 -16.02 -1.55 3.42
N GLU A 73 -15.65 -0.88 4.51
CA GLU A 73 -15.22 0.52 4.49
C GLU A 73 -13.96 0.71 3.64
N PHE A 74 -12.98 -0.20 3.77
CA PHE A 74 -11.76 -0.13 2.97
C PHE A 74 -12.01 -0.52 1.51
N ARG A 75 -12.87 -1.51 1.26
CA ARG A 75 -13.25 -1.92 -0.11
C ARG A 75 -13.88 -0.78 -0.89
N GLN A 76 -14.80 -0.05 -0.25
CA GLN A 76 -15.43 1.12 -0.86
C GLN A 76 -14.42 2.25 -1.09
N ALA A 77 -13.53 2.46 -0.12
CA ALA A 77 -12.49 3.48 -0.22
C ALA A 77 -11.51 3.22 -1.39
N ILE A 78 -11.05 1.98 -1.56
CA ILE A 78 -10.06 1.64 -2.60
C ILE A 78 -10.67 1.48 -4.00
N ALA A 79 -11.99 1.24 -4.09
CA ALA A 79 -12.72 1.18 -5.36
C ALA A 79 -13.17 2.56 -5.87
N GLY A 80 -13.01 3.62 -5.07
CA GLY A 80 -13.37 4.98 -5.46
C GLY A 80 -12.37 5.60 -6.45
N ASP A 81 -12.70 6.81 -6.91
CA ASP A 81 -11.86 7.57 -7.86
C ASP A 81 -10.57 8.15 -7.23
N SER A 82 -10.37 7.95 -5.93
CA SER A 82 -9.23 8.45 -5.17
C SER A 82 -8.75 7.40 -4.17
N ILE A 83 -7.43 7.26 -4.03
CA ILE A 83 -6.78 6.39 -3.06
C ILE A 83 -6.69 7.01 -1.66
N GLU A 84 -6.87 8.34 -1.54
CA GLU A 84 -6.77 9.06 -0.26
C GLU A 84 -7.60 8.43 0.87
N PRO A 85 -8.88 8.07 0.68
CA PRO A 85 -9.67 7.49 1.76
C PRO A 85 -9.09 6.16 2.26
N ALA A 86 -8.55 5.34 1.35
CA ALA A 86 -7.91 4.08 1.70
C ALA A 86 -6.62 4.32 2.51
N LEU A 87 -5.83 5.35 2.14
CA LEU A 87 -4.66 5.76 2.93
C LEU A 87 -5.03 6.21 4.33
N GLN A 88 -6.11 7.00 4.47
CA GLN A 88 -6.56 7.46 5.77
C GLN A 88 -6.96 6.28 6.66
N ILE A 89 -7.75 5.32 6.16
CA ILE A 89 -8.13 4.12 6.91
C ILE A 89 -6.89 3.37 7.39
N LEU A 90 -5.91 3.12 6.52
CA LEU A 90 -4.67 2.43 6.92
C LEU A 90 -3.92 3.21 8.01
N ARG A 91 -3.83 4.53 7.90
CA ARG A 91 -3.11 5.37 8.86
C ARG A 91 -3.83 5.52 10.20
N THR A 92 -5.15 5.41 10.23
CA THR A 92 -5.94 5.58 11.46
C THR A 92 -6.27 4.27 12.16
N GLU A 93 -6.43 3.18 11.40
CA GLU A 93 -6.88 1.89 11.94
C GLU A 93 -5.76 0.85 12.10
N THR A 94 -4.55 1.17 11.64
CA THR A 94 -3.38 0.30 11.81
C THR A 94 -2.27 1.02 12.57
N SER A 95 -1.32 0.25 13.11
CA SER A 95 -0.08 0.79 13.68
C SER A 95 1.05 0.83 12.65
N MET A 96 0.73 0.82 11.35
CA MET A 96 1.72 0.88 10.28
C MET A 96 2.36 2.27 10.22
N PRO A 97 3.69 2.37 9.98
CA PRO A 97 4.32 3.65 9.63
C PRO A 97 3.61 4.33 8.46
N ARG A 98 3.38 5.64 8.57
CA ARG A 98 2.58 6.41 7.60
C ARG A 98 3.07 6.30 6.16
N GLY A 99 4.39 6.28 5.95
CA GLY A 99 5.00 6.13 4.63
C GLY A 99 4.77 4.77 3.97
N LEU A 100 4.44 3.72 4.75
CA LEU A 100 4.16 2.39 4.21
C LEU A 100 2.69 2.20 3.79
N ALA A 101 1.80 3.11 4.20
CA ALA A 101 0.38 3.02 3.85
C ALA A 101 0.16 3.08 2.33
N LEU A 102 0.91 3.93 1.62
CA LEU A 102 0.78 4.07 0.17
C LEU A 102 1.24 2.82 -0.61
N PRO A 103 2.45 2.27 -0.40
CA PRO A 103 2.84 1.02 -1.02
C PRO A 103 1.85 -0.12 -0.76
N VAL A 104 1.28 -0.22 0.44
CA VAL A 104 0.29 -1.25 0.77
C VAL A 104 -1.03 -1.03 0.03
N ALA A 105 -1.55 0.20 0.02
CA ALA A 105 -2.78 0.50 -0.72
C ALA A 105 -2.63 0.22 -2.22
N LEU A 106 -1.52 0.64 -2.84
CA LEU A 106 -1.24 0.39 -4.24
C LEU A 106 -1.04 -1.08 -4.58
N PHE A 107 -0.39 -1.83 -3.69
CA PHE A 107 -0.25 -3.28 -3.82
C PHE A 107 -1.62 -3.96 -3.85
N VAL A 108 -2.50 -3.63 -2.90
CA VAL A 108 -3.85 -4.18 -2.85
C VAL A 108 -4.67 -3.75 -4.07
N LEU A 109 -4.53 -2.50 -4.52
CA LEU A 109 -5.21 -2.00 -5.71
C LEU A 109 -4.80 -2.77 -6.97
N LYS A 110 -3.49 -2.99 -7.19
CA LYS A 110 -3.00 -3.72 -8.36
C LYS A 110 -3.29 -5.23 -8.30
N THR A 111 -3.17 -5.83 -7.12
CA THR A 111 -3.54 -7.24 -6.90
C THR A 111 -5.05 -7.47 -7.05
N GLY A 112 -5.86 -6.45 -6.81
CA GLY A 112 -7.32 -6.54 -6.74
C GLY A 112 -7.78 -6.90 -5.33
N ILE A 113 -8.66 -6.07 -4.75
CA ILE A 113 -9.14 -6.23 -3.37
C ILE A 113 -9.85 -7.57 -3.13
N GLU A 114 -10.63 -8.03 -4.11
CA GLU A 114 -11.34 -9.31 -4.04
C GLU A 114 -10.37 -10.50 -4.01
N ASP A 115 -9.37 -10.51 -4.91
CA ASP A 115 -8.35 -11.54 -4.95
C ASP A 115 -7.47 -11.54 -3.69
N PHE A 116 -7.17 -10.35 -3.15
CA PHE A 116 -6.42 -10.19 -1.91
C PHE A 116 -7.17 -10.77 -0.69
N CYS A 117 -8.49 -10.57 -0.62
CA CYS A 117 -9.35 -10.91 0.51
C CYS A 117 -9.93 -12.33 0.46
N LYS A 118 -10.12 -12.90 -0.73
CA LYS A 118 -10.67 -14.25 -0.91
C LYS A 118 -10.06 -15.33 0.01
N PRO A 119 -8.73 -15.44 0.21
CA PRO A 119 -8.16 -16.46 1.09
C PRO A 119 -8.52 -16.32 2.58
N LEU A 120 -8.96 -15.14 3.02
CA LEU A 120 -9.46 -14.92 4.38
C LEU A 120 -10.92 -15.39 4.49
N GLU A 121 -11.74 -15.05 3.50
CA GLU A 121 -13.16 -15.42 3.46
C GLU A 121 -13.36 -16.93 3.40
N GLU A 122 -12.58 -17.62 2.57
CA GLU A 122 -12.59 -19.09 2.48
C GLU A 122 -12.25 -19.79 3.81
N LYS A 123 -11.58 -19.10 4.75
CA LYS A 123 -11.27 -19.63 6.08
C LYS A 123 -12.35 -19.31 7.12
N LEU A 124 -13.24 -18.36 6.82
CA LEU A 124 -14.32 -17.93 7.70
C LEU A 124 -15.67 -18.59 7.34
N SER A 125 -15.77 -19.22 6.17
CA SER A 125 -16.90 -20.07 5.71
C SER A 125 -16.84 -21.47 6.29
#